data_AF-A0A323TTV2-F1
#
_entry.id   AF-A0A323TTV2-F1
#
_cell.length_a   1.000
_cell.length_b   1.000
_cell.length_c   1.000
_cell.angle_alpha   90.00
_cell.angle_beta   90.00
_cell.angle_gamma   90.00
#
_symmetry.space_group_name_H-M   'P 1'
#
loop_
_entity.id
_entity.type
_entity.pdbx_description
1 polymer ?
#
loop_
_entity_poly.entity_id
_entity_poly.type
_entity_poly.pdbx_seq_one_letter_code
_entity_poly.pdbx_strand_id
1 'polypeptide(L)'
;MPEDKKLKEEFCVFFDVLGTKSKFLTSNFEEEEKLVKKYENFIKDIKEILINNGFKENEIKLFSDNIFINFPNTTLKEMYNVFRCLAYIQIMAIEKYNFLLRGGVEYSTICNEKDIVIGKGLVEAVKLEEEANYPIIMLGERAKEEDEKKHYLIDEKYINEVIKNLGIKNIEDIKKLDIKKEVEKIKNIKKINGESGATVIRINDRTYINYLGIYYESQNKESFIKIMLSHKKFIVESLKKNKEEFFKNIKNFNSEELKNILKNHFDYTFCNIKKNYILEDLKENNEQNLQIDSSIFENKYNENNQRKKELINDLKNTEENIKKKYSNIKDIEDNILKVREKYIYLLYYHNSFLRRVFEKDKGIDKNNYDKCFLDVEKEIL
;
A
#
# COMPACT_ATOMS: atom_id res chain seq x y z
N MET A 1 -4.47 -45.55 -1.35
CA MET A 1 -3.79 -44.25 -1.62
C MET A 1 -4.82 -43.18 -1.31
N PRO A 2 -4.55 -42.17 -0.48
CA PRO A 2 -5.50 -41.07 -0.34
C PRO A 2 -5.51 -40.30 -1.65
N GLU A 3 -6.69 -40.06 -2.22
CA GLU A 3 -6.86 -39.27 -3.43
C GLU A 3 -6.23 -37.88 -3.24
N ASP A 4 -5.46 -37.42 -4.23
CA ASP A 4 -4.92 -36.06 -4.23
C ASP A 4 -6.08 -35.06 -4.09
N LYS A 5 -6.11 -34.35 -2.96
CA LYS A 5 -7.15 -33.35 -2.70
C LYS A 5 -7.04 -32.23 -3.76
N LYS A 6 -8.15 -32.02 -4.50
CA LYS A 6 -8.27 -30.95 -5.50
C LYS A 6 -8.32 -29.54 -4.88
N LEU A 7 -8.75 -29.43 -3.63
CA LEU A 7 -8.83 -28.17 -2.90
C LEU A 7 -7.60 -28.01 -2.00
N LYS A 8 -6.90 -26.88 -2.10
CA LYS A 8 -5.68 -26.56 -1.34
C LYS A 8 -5.75 -25.17 -0.73
N GLU A 9 -5.08 -24.93 0.40
CA GLU A 9 -4.95 -23.58 0.96
C GLU A 9 -3.76 -22.86 0.34
N GLU A 10 -4.03 -21.78 -0.38
CA GLU A 10 -3.05 -21.04 -1.19
C GLU A 10 -3.36 -19.55 -1.15
N PHE A 11 -2.37 -18.70 -1.48
CA PHE A 11 -2.59 -17.26 -1.62
C PHE A 11 -3.31 -16.98 -2.93
N CYS A 12 -4.51 -16.43 -2.81
CA CYS A 12 -5.37 -16.03 -3.90
C CYS A 12 -5.30 -14.51 -4.03
N VAL A 13 -4.87 -14.04 -5.19
CA VAL A 13 -4.79 -12.61 -5.50
C VAL A 13 -5.74 -12.31 -6.64
N PHE A 14 -6.55 -11.28 -6.47
CA PHE A 14 -7.42 -10.76 -7.51
C PHE A 14 -7.24 -9.25 -7.58
N PHE A 15 -6.95 -8.71 -8.76
CA PHE A 15 -6.91 -7.26 -8.96
C PHE A 15 -7.45 -6.83 -10.32
N ASP A 16 -8.08 -5.67 -10.33
CA ASP A 16 -8.56 -4.95 -11.49
C ASP A 16 -7.55 -3.87 -11.93
N VAL A 17 -7.50 -3.62 -13.23
CA VAL A 17 -6.83 -2.47 -13.82
C VAL A 17 -7.82 -1.32 -13.94
N LEU A 18 -7.73 -0.34 -13.05
CA LEU A 18 -8.72 0.72 -12.91
C LEU A 18 -8.81 1.64 -14.14
N GLY A 19 -10.05 1.92 -14.55
CA GLY A 19 -10.40 2.98 -15.51
C GLY A 19 -10.22 2.59 -16.97
N THR A 20 -10.26 1.30 -17.26
CA THR A 20 -10.05 0.74 -18.59
C THR A 20 -11.36 0.57 -19.33
N LYS A 21 -12.40 0.10 -18.65
CA LYS A 21 -13.79 0.15 -19.15
C LYS A 21 -14.18 1.54 -19.66
N SER A 22 -13.90 2.60 -18.89
CA SER A 22 -14.20 3.97 -19.33
C SER A 22 -13.38 4.39 -20.54
N LYS A 23 -12.11 3.95 -20.65
CA LYS A 23 -11.26 4.26 -21.82
C LYS A 23 -11.83 3.60 -23.08
N PHE A 24 -12.13 2.30 -23.03
CA PHE A 24 -12.74 1.57 -24.15
C PHE A 24 -14.06 2.23 -24.59
N LEU A 25 -14.92 2.64 -23.66
CA LEU A 25 -16.19 3.30 -24.02
C LEU A 25 -16.02 4.67 -24.71
N THR A 26 -14.87 5.31 -24.57
CA THR A 26 -14.61 6.67 -25.11
C THR A 26 -13.61 6.72 -26.25
N SER A 27 -12.94 5.60 -26.53
CA SER A 27 -11.86 5.54 -27.51
C SER A 27 -12.37 5.27 -28.91
N ASN A 28 -11.61 5.72 -29.91
CA ASN A 28 -11.81 5.27 -31.30
C ASN A 28 -11.06 3.94 -31.53
N PHE A 29 -11.32 3.29 -32.67
CA PHE A 29 -10.73 1.98 -33.00
C PHE A 29 -9.19 1.93 -32.90
N GLU A 30 -8.49 2.98 -33.34
CA GLU A 30 -7.02 3.02 -33.27
C GLU A 30 -6.51 3.13 -31.82
N GLU A 31 -7.20 3.91 -31.00
CA GLU A 31 -6.91 4.01 -29.56
C GLU A 31 -7.21 2.71 -28.81
N GLU A 32 -8.31 2.04 -29.16
CA GLU A 32 -8.66 0.73 -28.61
C GLU A 32 -7.59 -0.31 -28.96
N GLU A 33 -7.14 -0.40 -30.21
CA GLU A 33 -6.05 -1.31 -30.59
C GLU A 33 -4.77 -1.05 -29.79
N LYS A 34 -4.41 0.23 -29.59
CA LYS A 34 -3.25 0.60 -28.77
C LYS A 34 -3.44 0.17 -27.32
N LEU A 35 -4.66 0.30 -26.78
CA LEU A 35 -4.99 -0.13 -25.42
C LEU A 35 -4.91 -1.66 -25.28
N VAL A 36 -5.41 -2.41 -26.26
CA VAL A 36 -5.30 -3.89 -26.30
C VAL A 36 -3.84 -4.32 -26.30
N LYS A 37 -3.01 -3.79 -27.23
CA LYS A 37 -1.57 -4.11 -27.28
C LYS A 37 -0.85 -3.77 -25.97
N LYS A 38 -1.26 -2.68 -25.33
CA LYS A 38 -0.70 -2.26 -24.04
C LYS A 38 -1.04 -3.27 -22.94
N TYR A 39 -2.27 -3.77 -22.92
CA TYR A 39 -2.70 -4.83 -22.01
C TYR A 39 -1.98 -6.14 -22.25
N GLU A 40 -1.86 -6.58 -23.51
CA GLU A 40 -1.14 -7.80 -23.86
C GLU A 40 0.31 -7.77 -23.36
N ASN A 41 1.00 -6.64 -23.54
CA ASN A 41 2.35 -6.44 -23.03
C ASN A 41 2.39 -6.44 -21.49
N PHE A 42 1.42 -5.79 -20.84
CA PHE A 42 1.33 -5.78 -19.38
C PHE A 42 1.18 -7.19 -18.80
N ILE A 43 0.30 -8.00 -19.38
CA ILE A 43 0.13 -9.41 -18.99
C ILE A 43 1.40 -10.22 -19.24
N LYS A 44 2.05 -10.01 -20.38
CA LYS A 44 3.31 -10.70 -20.70
C LYS A 44 4.39 -10.40 -19.65
N ASP A 45 4.56 -9.14 -19.26
CA ASP A 45 5.53 -8.79 -18.24
C ASP A 45 5.17 -9.35 -16.86
N ILE A 46 3.88 -9.38 -16.48
CA ILE A 46 3.45 -10.03 -15.23
C ILE A 46 3.90 -11.49 -15.22
N LYS A 47 3.65 -12.23 -16.32
CA LYS A 47 4.07 -13.63 -16.46
C LYS A 47 5.58 -13.77 -16.31
N GLU A 48 6.36 -12.90 -16.94
CA GLU A 48 7.81 -12.89 -16.85
C GLU A 48 8.29 -12.62 -15.41
N ILE A 49 7.69 -11.65 -14.70
CA ILE A 49 7.99 -11.37 -13.29
C ILE A 49 7.73 -12.62 -12.43
N LEU A 50 6.60 -13.29 -12.61
CA LEU A 50 6.28 -14.48 -11.83
C LEU A 50 7.25 -15.62 -12.11
N ILE A 51 7.53 -15.92 -13.38
CA ILE A 51 8.47 -16.97 -13.79
C ILE A 51 9.86 -16.72 -13.20
N ASN A 52 10.34 -15.48 -13.28
CA ASN A 52 11.65 -15.09 -12.72
C ASN A 52 11.72 -15.22 -11.19
N ASN A 53 10.56 -15.26 -10.51
CA ASN A 53 10.46 -15.48 -9.06
C ASN A 53 10.11 -16.93 -8.69
N GLY A 54 10.16 -17.87 -9.64
CA GLY A 54 9.98 -19.31 -9.41
C GLY A 54 8.54 -19.80 -9.49
N PHE A 55 7.60 -18.95 -9.91
CA PHE A 55 6.19 -19.29 -10.10
C PHE A 55 5.91 -19.82 -11.51
N LYS A 56 4.88 -20.65 -11.68
CA LYS A 56 4.56 -21.26 -12.98
C LYS A 56 3.58 -20.40 -13.77
N GLU A 57 3.61 -20.48 -15.10
CA GLU A 57 2.73 -19.65 -15.95
C GLU A 57 1.23 -19.96 -15.76
N ASN A 58 0.88 -21.22 -15.48
CA ASN A 58 -0.52 -21.66 -15.27
C ASN A 58 -1.14 -21.19 -13.95
N GLU A 59 -0.38 -20.47 -13.13
CA GLU A 59 -0.80 -19.88 -11.86
C GLU A 59 -1.50 -18.53 -12.05
N ILE A 60 -1.38 -17.91 -13.24
CA ILE A 60 -2.11 -16.70 -13.61
C ILE A 60 -3.33 -17.08 -14.45
N LYS A 61 -4.49 -16.55 -14.06
CA LYS A 61 -5.69 -16.55 -14.89
C LYS A 61 -6.16 -15.14 -15.15
N LEU A 62 -6.56 -14.91 -16.40
CA LEU A 62 -7.02 -13.61 -16.87
C LEU A 62 -8.53 -13.67 -17.08
N PHE A 63 -9.23 -12.70 -16.52
CA PHE A 63 -10.67 -12.55 -16.61
C PHE A 63 -10.98 -11.13 -17.09
N SER A 64 -10.95 -10.89 -18.41
CA SER A 64 -11.11 -9.54 -18.98
C SER A 64 -9.99 -8.59 -18.49
N ASP A 65 -10.35 -7.53 -17.79
CA ASP A 65 -9.53 -6.53 -17.12
C ASP A 65 -9.07 -6.96 -15.72
N ASN A 66 -9.63 -8.06 -15.20
CA ASN A 66 -9.25 -8.63 -13.92
C ASN A 66 -8.18 -9.70 -14.09
N ILE A 67 -7.26 -9.73 -13.13
CA ILE A 67 -6.15 -10.67 -13.10
C ILE A 67 -6.24 -11.44 -11.79
N PHE A 68 -6.32 -12.76 -11.91
CA PHE A 68 -6.21 -13.67 -10.81
C PHE A 68 -4.84 -14.31 -10.82
N ILE A 69 -4.18 -14.31 -9.67
CA ILE A 69 -2.90 -15.00 -9.47
C ILE A 69 -3.05 -15.89 -8.26
N ASN A 70 -2.84 -17.18 -8.47
CA ASN A 70 -2.76 -18.14 -7.39
C ASN A 70 -1.29 -18.43 -7.11
N PHE A 71 -0.86 -18.43 -5.86
CA PHE A 71 0.51 -18.78 -5.51
C PHE A 71 0.52 -20.15 -4.79
N PRO A 72 0.62 -21.26 -5.53
CA PRO A 72 0.48 -22.60 -4.97
C PRO A 72 1.71 -23.01 -4.16
N ASN A 73 1.50 -23.93 -3.21
CA ASN A 73 2.55 -24.46 -2.34
C ASN A 73 3.40 -23.39 -1.64
N THR A 74 2.90 -22.16 -1.55
CA THR A 74 3.57 -21.11 -0.80
C THR A 74 3.55 -21.50 0.66
N THR A 75 4.69 -22.00 1.13
CA THR A 75 4.93 -22.06 2.57
C THR A 75 4.83 -20.63 3.11
N LEU A 76 4.56 -20.47 4.41
CA LEU A 76 4.61 -19.17 5.06
C LEU A 76 5.89 -18.39 4.71
N LYS A 77 7.02 -19.08 4.47
CA LYS A 77 8.30 -18.52 4.04
C LYS A 77 8.24 -17.75 2.70
N GLU A 78 7.37 -18.12 1.77
CA GLU A 78 7.29 -17.56 0.40
C GLU A 78 6.34 -16.36 0.27
N MET A 79 5.56 -16.05 1.31
CA MET A 79 4.65 -14.90 1.35
C MET A 79 5.32 -13.54 1.06
N TYR A 80 6.57 -13.32 1.50
CA TYR A 80 7.29 -12.09 1.16
C TYR A 80 7.66 -12.04 -0.33
N ASN A 81 7.89 -13.19 -0.96
CA ASN A 81 8.13 -13.25 -2.40
C ASN A 81 6.84 -12.92 -3.14
N VAL A 82 5.69 -13.40 -2.66
CA VAL A 82 4.37 -13.00 -3.18
C VAL A 82 4.20 -11.48 -3.07
N PHE A 83 4.38 -10.90 -1.89
CA PHE A 83 4.21 -9.45 -1.70
C PHE A 83 5.22 -8.62 -2.50
N ARG A 84 6.46 -9.08 -2.65
CA ARG A 84 7.45 -8.46 -3.55
C ARG A 84 7.02 -8.53 -5.00
N CYS A 85 6.54 -9.67 -5.48
CA CYS A 85 6.01 -9.81 -6.84
C CYS A 85 4.87 -8.82 -7.06
N LEU A 86 3.91 -8.76 -6.14
CA LEU A 86 2.77 -7.85 -6.22
C LEU A 86 3.21 -6.38 -6.18
N ALA A 87 4.16 -6.03 -5.32
CA ALA A 87 4.74 -4.69 -5.28
C ALA A 87 5.43 -4.31 -6.60
N TYR A 88 6.22 -5.22 -7.19
CA TYR A 88 6.86 -4.99 -8.48
C TYR A 88 5.83 -4.85 -9.61
N ILE A 89 4.77 -5.67 -9.60
CA ILE A 89 3.67 -5.57 -10.56
C ILE A 89 2.98 -4.19 -10.44
N GLN A 90 2.71 -3.71 -9.22
CA GLN A 90 2.12 -2.38 -9.00
C GLN A 90 3.04 -1.24 -9.47
N ILE A 91 4.34 -1.31 -9.19
CA ILE A 91 5.32 -0.32 -9.67
C ILE A 91 5.38 -0.31 -11.20
N MET A 92 5.51 -1.48 -11.82
CA MET A 92 5.58 -1.63 -13.27
C MET A 92 4.31 -1.13 -13.95
N ALA A 93 3.14 -1.43 -13.38
CA ALA A 93 1.85 -0.94 -13.89
C ALA A 93 1.84 0.59 -13.99
N ILE A 94 2.36 1.29 -12.98
CA ILE A 94 2.45 2.75 -12.97
C ILE A 94 3.50 3.24 -13.97
N GLU A 95 4.74 2.74 -13.89
CA GLU A 95 5.88 3.30 -14.65
C GLU A 95 5.85 3.00 -16.14
N LYS A 96 5.54 1.75 -16.51
CA LYS A 96 5.59 1.30 -17.90
C LYS A 96 4.24 1.44 -18.58
N TYR A 97 3.16 1.36 -17.82
CA TYR A 97 1.81 1.25 -18.36
C TYR A 97 0.84 2.36 -17.93
N ASN A 98 1.19 3.29 -17.04
CA ASN A 98 0.25 4.28 -16.52
C ASN A 98 -1.09 3.65 -16.08
N PHE A 99 -1.01 2.45 -15.52
CA PHE A 99 -2.12 1.67 -14.99
C PHE A 99 -2.15 1.80 -13.47
N LEU A 100 -3.36 1.80 -12.93
CA LEU A 100 -3.61 1.71 -11.50
C LEU A 100 -4.24 0.37 -11.22
N LEU A 101 -3.69 -0.35 -10.25
CA LEU A 101 -4.22 -1.64 -9.84
C LEU A 101 -4.96 -1.48 -8.53
N ARG A 102 -6.08 -2.18 -8.39
CA ARG A 102 -6.81 -2.31 -7.14
C ARG A 102 -7.19 -3.76 -6.96
N GLY A 103 -7.06 -4.30 -5.76
CA GLY A 103 -7.31 -5.72 -5.56
C GLY A 103 -7.36 -6.17 -4.13
N GLY A 104 -7.47 -7.49 -3.97
CA GLY A 104 -7.43 -8.21 -2.73
C GLY A 104 -6.47 -9.40 -2.77
N VAL A 105 -5.82 -9.69 -1.65
CA VAL A 105 -5.08 -10.91 -1.37
C VAL A 105 -5.73 -11.62 -0.19
N GLU A 106 -6.04 -12.90 -0.35
CA GLU A 106 -6.52 -13.75 0.73
C GLU A 106 -5.77 -15.09 0.76
N TYR A 107 -5.57 -15.64 1.95
CA TYR A 107 -5.05 -16.99 2.13
C TYR A 107 -6.20 -17.95 2.46
N SER A 108 -6.57 -18.81 1.52
CA SER A 108 -7.74 -19.66 1.69
C SER A 108 -7.77 -20.84 0.73
N THR A 109 -8.80 -21.67 0.88
CA THR A 109 -9.01 -22.83 0.03
C THR A 109 -9.37 -22.44 -1.40
N ILE A 110 -8.67 -23.03 -2.37
CA ILE A 110 -8.86 -22.83 -3.80
C ILE A 110 -8.66 -24.15 -4.55
N CYS A 111 -9.41 -24.34 -5.63
CA CYS A 111 -9.17 -25.32 -6.67
C CYS A 111 -8.77 -24.54 -7.91
N ASN A 112 -7.52 -24.70 -8.36
CA ASN A 112 -6.96 -24.02 -9.53
C ASN A 112 -6.50 -25.06 -10.55
N GLU A 113 -7.44 -25.57 -11.34
CA GLU A 113 -7.19 -26.49 -12.45
C GLU A 113 -7.13 -25.71 -13.77
N LYS A 114 -6.72 -26.32 -14.89
CA LYS A 114 -6.60 -25.62 -16.19
C LYS A 114 -7.83 -24.76 -16.53
N ASP A 115 -9.02 -25.34 -16.49
CA ASP A 115 -10.25 -24.70 -16.96
C ASP A 115 -11.12 -24.13 -15.83
N ILE A 116 -10.83 -24.48 -14.57
CA ILE A 116 -11.68 -24.15 -13.42
C ILE A 116 -10.85 -23.43 -12.35
N VAL A 117 -11.36 -22.29 -11.87
CA VAL A 117 -10.94 -21.66 -10.61
C VAL A 117 -12.16 -21.53 -9.72
N ILE A 118 -12.17 -22.22 -8.59
CA ILE A 118 -13.28 -22.13 -7.65
C ILE A 118 -12.80 -22.40 -6.22
N GLY A 119 -13.30 -21.61 -5.28
CA GLY A 119 -13.00 -21.78 -3.87
C GLY A 119 -13.20 -20.50 -3.10
N LYS A 120 -13.16 -20.61 -1.77
CA LYS A 120 -13.32 -19.48 -0.86
C LYS A 120 -12.29 -18.38 -1.14
N GLY A 121 -11.04 -18.75 -1.48
CA GLY A 121 -9.99 -17.77 -1.75
C GLY A 121 -10.31 -16.81 -2.88
N LEU A 122 -10.89 -17.29 -3.99
CA LEU A 122 -11.32 -16.42 -5.09
C LEU A 122 -12.47 -15.50 -4.65
N VAL A 123 -13.48 -16.04 -3.95
CA VAL A 123 -14.65 -15.26 -3.51
C VAL A 123 -14.25 -14.11 -2.59
N GLU A 124 -13.40 -14.39 -1.60
CA GLU A 124 -12.92 -13.35 -0.68
C GLU A 124 -12.00 -12.35 -1.40
N ALA A 125 -11.11 -12.79 -2.29
CA ALA A 125 -10.23 -11.88 -3.04
C ALA A 125 -11.02 -10.90 -3.93
N VAL A 126 -12.11 -11.35 -4.57
CA VAL A 126 -13.03 -10.49 -5.33
C VAL A 126 -13.73 -9.49 -4.40
N LYS A 127 -14.28 -9.96 -3.28
CA LYS A 127 -14.94 -9.09 -2.29
C LYS A 127 -13.99 -8.01 -1.76
N LEU A 128 -12.73 -8.36 -1.49
CA LEU A 128 -11.70 -7.43 -1.06
C LEU A 128 -11.37 -6.38 -2.14
N GLU A 129 -11.38 -6.75 -3.43
CA GLU A 129 -11.24 -5.78 -4.53
C GLU A 129 -12.41 -4.79 -4.55
N GLU A 130 -13.64 -5.28 -4.43
CA GLU A 130 -14.86 -4.45 -4.42
C GLU A 130 -14.87 -3.48 -3.24
N GLU A 131 -14.42 -3.94 -2.07
CA GLU A 131 -14.32 -3.13 -0.86
C GLU A 131 -13.16 -2.13 -0.91
N ALA A 132 -12.09 -2.42 -1.67
CA ALA A 132 -10.93 -1.54 -1.76
C ALA A 132 -11.32 -0.17 -2.35
N ASN A 133 -10.95 0.89 -1.63
CA ASN A 133 -11.22 2.27 -2.06
C ASN A 133 -10.01 2.92 -2.71
N TYR A 134 -8.87 2.23 -2.70
CA TYR A 134 -7.59 2.77 -3.08
C TYR A 134 -6.98 1.95 -4.21
N PRO A 135 -6.17 2.56 -5.08
CA PRO A 135 -5.43 1.85 -6.12
C PRO A 135 -4.22 1.11 -5.54
N ILE A 136 -4.48 0.28 -4.52
CA ILE A 136 -3.53 -0.59 -3.84
C ILE A 136 -4.23 -1.92 -3.57
N ILE A 137 -3.45 -2.99 -3.48
CA ILE A 137 -3.93 -4.33 -3.17
C ILE A 137 -4.13 -4.48 -1.65
N MET A 138 -5.34 -4.81 -1.22
CA MET A 138 -5.74 -5.03 0.17
C MET A 138 -5.46 -6.46 0.62
N LEU A 139 -5.16 -6.66 1.91
CA LEU A 139 -5.02 -7.97 2.53
C LEU A 139 -6.30 -8.32 3.29
N GLY A 140 -6.80 -9.53 3.08
CA GLY A 140 -7.86 -10.15 3.85
C GLY A 140 -7.39 -10.65 5.21
N GLU A 141 -8.32 -11.09 6.06
CA GLU A 141 -8.04 -11.40 7.47
C GLU A 141 -7.04 -12.53 7.63
N ARG A 142 -7.21 -13.67 6.92
CA ARG A 142 -6.27 -14.79 7.06
C ARG A 142 -4.92 -14.45 6.45
N ALA A 143 -4.89 -13.72 5.34
CA ALA A 143 -3.64 -13.19 4.81
C ALA A 143 -2.91 -12.29 5.84
N LYS A 144 -3.62 -11.44 6.59
CA LYS A 144 -3.02 -10.64 7.68
C LYS A 144 -2.50 -11.53 8.81
N GLU A 145 -3.31 -12.50 9.27
CA GLU A 145 -2.91 -13.43 10.34
C GLU A 145 -1.63 -14.19 9.98
N GLU A 146 -1.52 -14.66 8.73
CA GLU A 146 -0.33 -15.34 8.26
C GLU A 146 0.89 -14.42 8.15
N ASP A 147 0.71 -13.14 7.80
CA ASP A 147 1.78 -12.11 7.82
C ASP A 147 2.31 -11.91 9.24
N GLU A 148 1.38 -11.74 10.18
CA GLU A 148 1.69 -11.47 11.60
C GLU A 148 2.36 -12.66 12.28
N LYS A 149 1.86 -13.89 12.07
CA LYS A 149 2.50 -15.12 12.56
C LYS A 149 3.94 -15.22 12.09
N LYS A 150 4.20 -14.88 10.83
CA LYS A 150 5.54 -14.95 10.26
C LYS A 150 6.45 -13.87 10.81
N HIS A 151 5.96 -12.65 10.97
CA HIS A 151 6.72 -11.58 11.63
C HIS A 151 7.18 -12.01 13.02
N TYR A 152 6.27 -12.60 13.81
CA TYR A 152 6.58 -13.14 15.13
C TYR A 152 7.66 -14.22 15.08
N LEU A 153 7.50 -15.25 14.25
CA LEU A 153 8.47 -16.36 14.13
C LEU A 153 9.86 -15.90 13.69
N ILE A 154 9.92 -14.91 12.79
CA ILE A 154 11.17 -14.32 12.31
C ILE A 154 11.83 -13.50 13.41
N ASP A 155 11.06 -12.65 14.10
CA ASP A 155 11.58 -11.87 15.22
C ASP A 155 12.10 -12.77 16.34
N GLU A 156 11.35 -13.82 16.69
CA GLU A 156 11.77 -14.83 17.67
C GLU A 156 13.10 -15.49 17.28
N LYS A 157 13.26 -15.89 16.01
CA LYS A 157 14.51 -16.46 15.50
C LYS A 157 15.70 -15.52 15.73
N TYR A 158 15.59 -14.25 15.35
CA TYR A 158 16.67 -13.28 15.52
C TYR A 158 16.94 -12.95 16.99
N ILE A 159 15.88 -12.83 17.80
CA ILE A 159 16.01 -12.59 19.24
C ILE A 159 16.73 -13.76 19.91
N ASN A 160 16.35 -15.00 19.59
CA ASN A 160 17.00 -16.20 20.12
C ASN A 160 18.48 -16.30 19.73
N GLU A 161 18.82 -15.91 18.49
CA GLU A 161 20.20 -15.82 18.04
C GLU A 161 21.00 -14.78 18.84
N VAL A 162 20.42 -13.60 19.09
CA VAL A 162 21.04 -12.56 19.93
C VAL A 162 21.23 -13.04 21.37
N ILE A 163 20.21 -13.65 21.98
CA ILE A 163 20.27 -14.23 23.33
C ILE A 163 21.41 -15.24 23.44
N LYS A 164 21.51 -16.14 22.45
CA LYS A 164 22.56 -17.16 22.39
C LYS A 164 23.95 -16.54 22.22
N ASN A 165 24.10 -15.60 21.29
CA ASN A 165 25.40 -14.97 20.98
C ASN A 165 25.93 -14.10 22.14
N LEU A 166 25.03 -13.44 22.86
CA LEU A 166 25.37 -12.59 24.00
C LEU A 166 25.43 -13.36 25.33
N GLY A 167 25.10 -14.66 25.33
CA GLY A 167 25.17 -15.51 26.51
C GLY A 167 24.20 -15.10 27.62
N ILE A 168 23.07 -14.49 27.27
CA ILE A 168 22.06 -14.00 28.21
C ILE A 168 21.42 -15.20 28.92
N LYS A 169 21.53 -15.27 30.24
CA LYS A 169 20.98 -16.38 31.04
C LYS A 169 19.86 -15.96 31.97
N ASN A 170 19.78 -14.68 32.32
CA ASN A 170 18.76 -14.15 33.21
C ASN A 170 18.35 -12.70 32.84
N ILE A 171 17.37 -12.18 33.57
CA ILE A 171 16.83 -10.82 33.37
C ILE A 171 17.88 -9.73 33.69
N GLU A 172 18.85 -10.00 34.56
CA GLU A 172 19.88 -9.04 34.96
C GLU A 172 20.90 -8.80 33.84
N ASP A 173 21.16 -9.81 33.00
CA ASP A 173 21.98 -9.68 31.79
C ASP A 173 21.28 -8.76 30.76
N ILE A 174 19.95 -8.86 30.63
CA ILE A 174 19.16 -8.01 29.72
C ILE A 174 19.24 -6.53 30.13
N LYS A 175 19.21 -6.24 31.44
CA LYS A 175 19.28 -4.87 31.96
C LYS A 175 20.61 -4.16 31.63
N LYS A 176 21.66 -4.91 31.31
CA LYS A 176 22.98 -4.38 30.94
C LYS A 176 23.11 -4.13 29.43
N LEU A 177 22.13 -4.55 28.64
CA LEU A 177 22.17 -4.40 27.19
C LEU A 177 21.60 -3.07 26.75
N ASP A 178 22.23 -2.50 25.73
CA ASP A 178 21.60 -1.47 24.92
C ASP A 178 20.59 -2.15 23.97
N ILE A 179 19.36 -2.31 24.47
CA ILE A 179 18.26 -2.94 23.72
C ILE A 179 18.03 -2.23 22.38
N LYS A 180 18.19 -0.89 22.33
CA LYS A 180 17.96 -0.12 21.10
C LYS A 180 18.98 -0.53 20.03
N LYS A 181 20.25 -0.65 20.41
CA LYS A 181 21.32 -1.07 19.51
C LYS A 181 21.12 -2.50 18.98
N GLU A 182 20.71 -3.45 19.83
CA GLU A 182 20.49 -4.83 19.38
C GLU A 182 19.26 -4.94 18.46
N VAL A 183 18.17 -4.22 18.77
CA VAL A 183 17.00 -4.12 17.88
C VAL A 183 17.37 -3.54 16.52
N GLU A 184 18.26 -2.54 16.47
CA GLU A 184 18.71 -1.94 15.22
C GLU A 184 19.54 -2.91 14.36
N LYS A 185 20.39 -3.74 14.98
CA LYS A 185 21.10 -4.82 14.28
C LYS A 185 20.12 -5.83 13.67
N ILE A 186 19.12 -6.28 14.44
CA ILE A 186 18.10 -7.22 13.96
C ILE A 186 17.36 -6.61 12.76
N LYS A 187 16.95 -5.34 12.84
CA LYS A 187 16.31 -4.63 11.73
C LYS A 187 17.18 -4.62 10.47
N ASN A 188 18.47 -4.35 10.60
CA ASN A 188 19.39 -4.34 9.47
C ASN A 188 19.54 -5.73 8.83
N ILE A 189 19.65 -6.79 9.64
CA ILE A 189 19.74 -8.17 9.13
C ILE A 189 18.43 -8.57 8.45
N LYS A 190 17.28 -8.27 9.06
CA LYS A 190 15.95 -8.49 8.45
C LYS A 190 15.86 -7.80 7.10
N LYS A 191 16.30 -6.54 6.99
CA LYS A 191 16.30 -5.81 5.72
C LYS A 191 17.18 -6.48 4.65
N ILE A 192 18.40 -6.92 5.01
CA ILE A 192 19.30 -7.64 4.08
C ILE A 192 18.66 -8.93 3.57
N ASN A 193 17.96 -9.66 4.44
CA ASN A 193 17.25 -10.89 4.07
C ASN A 193 15.86 -10.61 3.45
N GLY A 194 15.46 -9.33 3.39
CA GLY A 194 14.14 -8.83 3.00
C GLY A 194 12.97 -9.38 3.81
N GLU A 195 13.23 -9.70 5.07
CA GLU A 195 12.27 -10.14 6.09
C GLU A 195 11.77 -8.97 6.95
N SER A 196 11.99 -7.73 6.50
CA SER A 196 11.55 -6.50 7.15
C SER A 196 10.03 -6.30 7.02
N GLY A 197 9.42 -5.76 8.08
CA GLY A 197 7.97 -5.51 8.15
C GLY A 197 7.48 -4.27 7.40
N ALA A 198 8.18 -3.81 6.38
CA ALA A 198 7.68 -2.76 5.51
C ALA A 198 6.84 -3.31 4.36
N THR A 199 6.30 -4.51 4.50
CA THR A 199 5.50 -5.24 3.51
C THR A 199 4.07 -4.74 3.41
N VAL A 200 3.54 -4.21 4.51
CA VAL A 200 2.15 -3.76 4.61
C VAL A 200 2.02 -2.35 5.19
N ILE A 201 0.92 -1.69 4.89
CA ILE A 201 0.46 -0.43 5.50
C ILE A 201 -0.99 -0.57 5.97
N ARG A 202 -1.35 0.08 7.07
CA ARG A 202 -2.73 0.12 7.58
C ARG A 202 -3.37 1.48 7.31
N ILE A 203 -4.62 1.47 6.82
CA ILE A 203 -5.39 2.67 6.46
C ILE A 203 -6.87 2.37 6.69
N ASN A 204 -7.52 3.11 7.59
CA ASN A 204 -8.94 2.95 7.94
C ASN A 204 -9.29 1.48 8.17
N ASP A 205 -8.77 0.84 9.22
CA ASP A 205 -8.91 -0.58 9.59
C ASP A 205 -8.48 -1.65 8.57
N ARG A 206 -8.06 -1.24 7.38
CA ARG A 206 -7.66 -2.14 6.31
C ARG A 206 -6.16 -2.17 6.14
N THR A 207 -5.65 -3.34 5.78
CA THR A 207 -4.22 -3.57 5.55
C THR A 207 -4.00 -3.67 4.06
N TYR A 208 -2.98 -3.01 3.54
CA TYR A 208 -2.65 -2.98 2.11
C TYR A 208 -1.18 -3.30 1.90
N ILE A 209 -0.84 -3.80 0.71
CA ILE A 209 0.55 -4.01 0.32
C ILE A 209 1.28 -2.66 0.22
N ASN A 210 2.38 -2.52 0.94
CA ASN A 210 3.22 -1.33 0.94
C ASN A 210 4.23 -1.37 -0.20
N TYR A 211 3.76 -1.23 -1.45
CA TYR A 211 4.62 -1.45 -2.61
C TYR A 211 5.83 -0.50 -2.67
N LEU A 212 5.72 0.77 -2.24
CA LEU A 212 6.87 1.68 -2.16
C LEU A 212 7.85 1.28 -1.06
N GLY A 213 7.35 0.77 0.07
CA GLY A 213 8.18 0.23 1.16
C GLY A 213 8.98 -0.99 0.72
N ILE A 214 8.29 -1.95 0.12
CA ILE A 214 8.92 -3.17 -0.42
C ILE A 214 9.96 -2.82 -1.49
N TYR A 215 9.66 -1.87 -2.37
CA TYR A 215 10.60 -1.44 -3.40
C TYR A 215 11.83 -0.74 -2.78
N TYR A 216 11.62 0.13 -1.80
CA TYR A 216 12.70 0.82 -1.09
C TYR A 216 13.67 -0.15 -0.38
N GLU A 217 13.15 -1.24 0.17
CA GLU A 217 13.98 -2.23 0.87
C GLU A 217 14.74 -3.17 -0.07
N SER A 218 14.18 -3.44 -1.24
CA SER A 218 14.73 -4.41 -2.19
C SER A 218 15.70 -3.84 -3.20
N GLN A 219 15.80 -2.51 -3.31
CA GLN A 219 16.57 -1.83 -4.36
C GLN A 219 17.58 -0.84 -3.80
N ASN A 220 18.58 -0.49 -4.61
CA ASN A 220 19.52 0.56 -4.25
C ASN A 220 18.86 1.95 -4.22
N LYS A 221 19.51 2.90 -3.56
CA LYS A 221 18.98 4.26 -3.36
C LYS A 221 18.67 4.97 -4.69
N GLU A 222 19.52 4.83 -5.70
CA GLU A 222 19.31 5.47 -7.02
C GLU A 222 18.05 4.94 -7.70
N SER A 223 17.85 3.63 -7.68
CA SER A 223 16.66 2.97 -8.23
C SER A 223 15.40 3.43 -7.50
N PHE A 224 15.46 3.56 -6.17
CA PHE A 224 14.34 4.09 -5.40
C PHE A 224 13.98 5.54 -5.78
N ILE A 225 14.97 6.43 -5.91
CA ILE A 225 14.73 7.82 -6.33
C ILE A 225 14.09 7.88 -7.71
N LYS A 226 14.56 7.04 -8.64
CA LYS A 226 13.98 6.95 -9.98
C LYS A 226 12.49 6.58 -9.93
N ILE A 227 12.13 5.54 -9.16
CA ILE A 227 10.72 5.16 -8.97
C ILE A 227 9.90 6.30 -8.38
N MET A 228 10.41 6.96 -7.35
CA MET A 228 9.70 8.06 -6.72
C MET A 228 9.43 9.20 -7.72
N LEU A 229 10.39 9.53 -8.57
CA LEU A 229 10.21 10.53 -9.63
C LEU A 229 9.16 10.09 -10.66
N SER A 230 9.19 8.83 -11.11
CA SER A 230 8.18 8.29 -12.03
C SER A 230 6.78 8.29 -11.41
N HIS A 231 6.67 7.88 -10.15
CA HIS A 231 5.42 7.88 -9.40
C HIS A 231 4.86 9.30 -9.26
N LYS A 232 5.71 10.27 -8.90
CA LYS A 232 5.38 11.69 -8.86
C LYS A 232 4.87 12.18 -10.22
N LYS A 233 5.62 11.92 -11.29
CA LYS A 233 5.25 12.32 -12.65
C LYS A 233 3.88 11.78 -13.03
N PHE A 234 3.63 10.50 -12.79
CA PHE A 234 2.34 9.86 -13.07
C PHE A 234 1.20 10.55 -12.31
N ILE A 235 1.36 10.84 -11.02
CA ILE A 235 0.35 11.51 -10.20
C ILE A 235 0.06 12.92 -10.74
N VAL A 236 1.09 13.70 -11.02
CA VAL A 236 0.94 15.08 -11.54
C VAL A 236 0.22 15.09 -12.88
N GLU A 237 0.66 14.25 -13.83
CA GLU A 237 0.04 14.17 -15.15
C GLU A 237 -1.43 13.72 -15.05
N SER A 238 -1.72 12.74 -14.19
CA SER A 238 -3.07 12.25 -13.98
C SER A 238 -3.98 13.30 -13.36
N LEU A 239 -3.51 14.04 -12.36
CA LEU A 239 -4.26 15.10 -11.70
C LEU A 239 -4.48 16.30 -12.63
N LYS A 240 -3.49 16.67 -13.45
CA LYS A 240 -3.65 17.70 -14.49
C LYS A 240 -4.69 17.32 -15.53
N LYS A 241 -4.64 16.10 -16.06
CA LYS A 241 -5.64 15.62 -17.03
C LYS A 241 -7.06 15.66 -16.45
N ASN A 242 -7.23 15.20 -15.21
CA ASN A 242 -8.51 15.26 -14.50
C ASN A 242 -8.95 16.70 -14.17
N LYS A 243 -8.01 17.62 -13.95
CA LYS A 243 -8.29 19.05 -13.78
C LYS A 243 -8.87 19.64 -15.07
N GLU A 244 -8.25 19.35 -16.21
CA GLU A 244 -8.71 19.82 -17.52
C GLU A 244 -10.08 19.26 -17.92
N GLU A 245 -10.29 17.96 -17.73
CA GLU A 245 -11.57 17.30 -18.02
C GLU A 245 -12.72 17.89 -17.19
N PHE A 246 -12.46 18.17 -15.92
CA PHE A 246 -13.41 18.85 -15.05
C PHE A 246 -13.75 20.25 -15.51
N PHE A 247 -12.77 21.05 -15.92
CA PHE A 247 -13.03 22.40 -16.43
C PHE A 247 -13.86 22.38 -17.71
N LYS A 248 -13.75 21.35 -18.55
CA LYS A 248 -14.61 21.21 -19.75
C LYS A 248 -16.09 20.99 -19.38
N ASN A 249 -16.35 20.34 -18.26
CA ASN A 249 -17.72 20.00 -17.83
C ASN A 249 -18.42 21.15 -17.09
N ILE A 250 -17.70 22.22 -16.75
CA ILE A 250 -18.27 23.37 -16.05
C ILE A 250 -18.34 24.58 -16.98
N LYS A 251 -19.57 25.04 -17.27
CA LYS A 251 -19.82 26.16 -18.18
C LYS A 251 -19.98 27.53 -17.49
N ASN A 252 -20.15 27.58 -16.16
CA ASN A 252 -20.71 28.76 -15.47
C ASN A 252 -19.84 29.36 -14.35
N PHE A 253 -18.55 29.03 -14.26
CA PHE A 253 -17.66 29.59 -13.24
C PHE A 253 -16.46 30.27 -13.90
N ASN A 254 -15.97 31.35 -13.31
CA ASN A 254 -14.71 31.94 -13.77
C ASN A 254 -13.50 31.08 -13.34
N SER A 255 -12.35 31.33 -13.95
CA SER A 255 -11.14 30.52 -13.75
C SER A 255 -10.62 30.54 -12.31
N GLU A 256 -10.86 31.63 -11.56
CA GLU A 256 -10.39 31.80 -10.19
C GLU A 256 -11.28 31.07 -9.18
N GLU A 257 -12.60 31.15 -9.35
CA GLU A 257 -13.58 30.37 -8.58
C GLU A 257 -13.35 28.87 -8.76
N LEU A 258 -13.12 28.43 -9.99
CA LEU A 258 -12.80 27.04 -10.32
C LEU A 258 -11.52 26.55 -9.64
N LYS A 259 -10.47 27.37 -9.63
CA LYS A 259 -9.22 27.07 -8.90
C LYS A 259 -9.45 26.96 -7.40
N ASN A 260 -10.23 27.86 -6.82
CA ASN A 260 -10.55 27.84 -5.39
C ASN A 260 -11.39 26.61 -5.01
N ILE A 261 -12.37 26.23 -5.83
CA ILE A 261 -13.16 25.01 -5.62
C ILE A 261 -12.24 23.77 -5.64
N LEU A 262 -11.33 23.68 -6.61
CA LEU A 262 -10.37 22.60 -6.67
C LEU A 262 -9.47 22.55 -5.45
N LYS A 263 -8.86 23.69 -5.10
CA LYS A 263 -7.99 23.81 -3.94
C LYS A 263 -8.71 23.34 -2.67
N ASN A 264 -9.91 23.85 -2.44
CA ASN A 264 -10.74 23.46 -1.30
C ASN A 264 -11.06 21.96 -1.30
N HIS A 265 -11.30 21.36 -2.47
CA HIS A 265 -11.52 19.92 -2.57
C HIS A 265 -10.26 19.09 -2.27
N PHE A 266 -9.11 19.48 -2.81
CA PHE A 266 -7.82 18.84 -2.49
C PHE A 266 -7.55 18.93 -1.00
N ASP A 267 -7.71 20.11 -0.41
CA ASP A 267 -7.49 20.34 1.01
C ASP A 267 -8.48 19.54 1.88
N TYR A 268 -9.76 19.51 1.51
CA TYR A 268 -10.77 18.71 2.20
C TYR A 268 -10.44 17.22 2.19
N THR A 269 -10.13 16.69 1.00
CA THR A 269 -9.77 15.28 0.83
C THR A 269 -8.49 14.96 1.60
N PHE A 270 -7.51 15.87 1.56
CA PHE A 270 -6.27 15.75 2.34
C PHE A 270 -6.54 15.74 3.84
N CYS A 271 -7.38 16.64 4.34
CA CYS A 271 -7.76 16.67 5.75
C CYS A 271 -8.49 15.40 6.17
N ASN A 272 -9.39 14.86 5.33
CA ASN A 272 -10.07 13.59 5.59
C ASN A 272 -9.09 12.41 5.61
N ILE A 273 -8.16 12.34 4.66
CA ILE A 273 -7.11 11.32 4.65
C ILE A 273 -6.24 11.45 5.91
N LYS A 274 -5.80 12.66 6.26
CA LYS A 274 -5.00 12.90 7.47
C LYS A 274 -5.75 12.48 8.74
N LYS A 275 -7.03 12.84 8.85
CA LYS A 275 -7.92 12.43 9.96
C LYS A 275 -7.91 10.91 10.12
N ASN A 276 -8.09 10.21 9.00
CA ASN A 276 -8.11 8.76 8.90
C ASN A 276 -6.79 8.13 9.39
N TYR A 277 -5.63 8.65 8.96
CA TYR A 277 -4.34 8.19 9.47
C TYR A 277 -4.14 8.43 10.98
N ILE A 278 -4.57 9.58 11.52
CA ILE A 278 -4.48 9.85 12.96
C ILE A 278 -5.33 8.85 13.76
N LEU A 279 -6.53 8.50 13.26
CA LEU A 279 -7.39 7.51 13.90
C LEU A 279 -6.76 6.11 13.92
N GLU A 280 -6.06 5.72 12.86
CA GLU A 280 -5.32 4.45 12.81
C GLU A 280 -4.13 4.44 13.76
N ASP A 281 -3.31 5.49 13.77
CA ASP A 281 -2.20 5.65 14.72
C ASP A 281 -2.69 5.54 16.18
N LEU A 282 -3.89 6.06 16.47
CA LEU A 282 -4.51 5.94 17.79
C LEU A 282 -4.92 4.49 18.11
N LYS A 283 -5.48 3.75 17.15
CA LYS A 283 -5.83 2.32 17.32
C LYS A 283 -4.59 1.47 17.56
N GLU A 284 -3.57 1.60 16.72
CA GLU A 284 -2.31 0.86 16.87
C GLU A 284 -1.64 1.12 18.22
N ASN A 285 -1.59 2.38 18.68
CA ASN A 285 -1.07 2.70 20.00
C ASN A 285 -1.88 2.04 21.12
N ASN A 286 -3.21 1.92 20.98
CA ASN A 286 -4.05 1.22 21.95
C ASN A 286 -3.80 -0.29 21.95
N GLU A 287 -3.69 -0.91 20.77
CA GLU A 287 -3.35 -2.34 20.62
C GLU A 287 -1.99 -2.65 21.25
N GLN A 288 -0.97 -1.83 20.96
CA GLN A 288 0.36 -1.98 21.56
C GLN A 288 0.32 -1.84 23.08
N ASN A 289 -0.45 -0.90 23.62
CA ASN A 289 -0.56 -0.72 25.06
C ASN A 289 -1.27 -1.89 25.76
N LEU A 290 -2.19 -2.60 25.07
CA LEU A 290 -2.81 -3.82 25.61
C LEU A 290 -1.82 -4.99 25.71
N GLN A 291 -0.77 -4.99 24.89
CA GLN A 291 0.25 -6.05 24.82
C GLN A 291 1.47 -5.76 25.71
N ILE A 292 1.63 -4.54 26.23
CA ILE A 292 2.76 -4.15 27.08
C ILE A 292 2.43 -4.45 28.54
N ASP A 293 3.25 -5.26 29.20
CA ASP A 293 3.27 -5.32 30.65
C ASP A 293 3.88 -4.02 31.21
N SER A 294 3.01 -3.15 31.70
CA SER A 294 3.37 -1.83 32.22
C SER A 294 4.28 -1.90 33.45
N SER A 295 4.30 -3.03 34.17
CA SER A 295 5.18 -3.24 35.32
C SER A 295 6.65 -3.46 34.92
N ILE A 296 6.90 -3.87 33.67
CA ILE A 296 8.23 -4.17 33.14
C ILE A 296 8.74 -3.04 32.22
N PHE A 297 7.85 -2.40 31.45
CA PHE A 297 8.21 -1.39 30.43
C PHE A 297 7.54 -0.04 30.64
N GLU A 298 7.57 0.47 31.86
CA GLU A 298 6.89 1.70 32.29
C GLU A 298 7.21 2.93 31.40
N ASN A 299 8.48 3.12 31.00
CA ASN A 299 8.89 4.22 30.12
C ASN A 299 8.20 4.15 28.74
N LYS A 300 8.10 2.97 28.14
CA LYS A 300 7.49 2.78 26.81
C LYS A 300 5.98 2.95 26.85
N TYR A 301 5.34 2.49 27.93
CA TYR A 301 3.93 2.71 28.20
C TYR A 301 3.61 4.21 28.35
N ASN A 302 4.47 4.96 29.05
CA ASN A 302 4.34 6.41 29.23
C ASN A 302 4.55 7.18 27.92
N GLU A 303 5.56 6.83 27.10
CA GLU A 303 5.79 7.39 25.77
C GLU A 303 4.57 7.20 24.85
N ASN A 304 4.01 5.98 24.81
CA ASN A 304 2.81 5.68 24.00
C ASN A 304 1.60 6.53 24.45
N ASN A 305 1.40 6.70 25.76
CA ASN A 305 0.33 7.54 26.30
C ASN A 305 0.50 9.02 25.99
N GLN A 306 1.74 9.53 25.98
CA GLN A 306 2.01 10.90 25.56
C GLN A 306 1.69 11.09 24.07
N ARG A 307 2.18 10.19 23.21
CA ARG A 307 1.87 10.21 21.78
C ARG A 307 0.36 10.14 21.50
N LYS A 308 -0.37 9.34 22.26
CA LYS A 308 -1.84 9.27 22.18
C LYS A 308 -2.50 10.63 22.43
N LYS A 309 -2.03 11.39 23.43
CA LYS A 309 -2.58 12.73 23.73
C LYS A 309 -2.31 13.72 22.59
N GLU A 310 -1.12 13.68 22.01
CA GLU A 310 -0.76 14.50 20.84
C GLU A 310 -1.66 14.20 19.64
N LEU A 311 -1.84 12.92 19.31
CA LEU A 311 -2.72 12.47 18.23
C LEU A 311 -4.19 12.90 18.43
N ILE A 312 -4.72 12.83 19.64
CA ILE A 312 -6.09 13.31 19.94
C ILE A 312 -6.23 14.81 19.68
N ASN A 313 -5.21 15.61 20.02
CA ASN A 313 -5.22 17.04 19.76
C ASN A 313 -5.15 17.32 18.24
N ASP A 314 -4.30 16.61 17.52
CA ASP A 314 -4.20 16.72 16.05
C ASP A 314 -5.52 16.33 15.36
N LEU A 315 -6.20 15.31 15.87
CA LEU A 315 -7.52 14.90 15.38
C LEU A 315 -8.54 16.03 15.56
N LYS A 316 -8.65 16.58 16.78
CA LYS A 316 -9.58 17.69 17.09
C LYS A 316 -9.31 18.90 16.21
N ASN A 317 -8.05 19.30 16.06
CA ASN A 317 -7.65 20.41 15.20
C ASN A 317 -8.01 20.15 13.73
N THR A 318 -7.82 18.92 13.25
CA THR A 318 -8.17 18.54 11.87
C THR A 318 -9.69 18.58 11.66
N GLU A 319 -10.47 18.03 12.59
CA GLU A 319 -11.94 18.06 12.52
C GLU A 319 -12.51 19.48 12.61
N GLU A 320 -11.95 20.34 13.47
CA GLU A 320 -12.36 21.73 13.59
C GLU A 320 -12.03 22.52 12.31
N ASN A 321 -10.87 22.27 11.70
CA ASN A 321 -10.51 22.85 10.40
C ASN A 321 -11.48 22.40 9.30
N ILE A 322 -11.87 21.13 9.27
CA ILE A 322 -12.86 20.62 8.31
C ILE A 322 -14.20 21.33 8.50
N LYS A 323 -14.70 21.38 9.74
CA LYS A 323 -15.98 22.01 10.07
C LYS A 323 -15.99 23.50 9.76
N LYS A 324 -14.92 24.24 10.07
CA LYS A 324 -14.85 25.69 9.86
C LYS A 324 -14.66 26.09 8.40
N LYS A 325 -13.83 25.37 7.64
CA LYS A 325 -13.45 25.76 6.28
C LYS A 325 -14.35 25.15 5.20
N TYR A 326 -14.97 24.00 5.46
CA TYR A 326 -15.61 23.19 4.43
C TYR A 326 -17.06 22.80 4.76
N SER A 327 -17.72 23.45 5.74
CA SER A 327 -19.13 23.21 6.07
C SER A 327 -20.08 23.36 4.89
N ASN A 328 -19.70 24.20 3.91
CA ASN A 328 -20.54 24.56 2.75
C ASN A 328 -20.24 23.72 1.50
N ILE A 329 -19.38 22.68 1.58
CA ILE A 329 -18.99 21.84 0.44
C ILE A 329 -19.93 20.63 0.23
N LYS A 330 -20.88 20.39 1.15
CA LYS A 330 -21.84 19.28 1.08
C LYS A 330 -22.63 19.19 -0.24
N ASP A 331 -22.86 20.31 -0.93
CA ASP A 331 -23.64 20.33 -2.18
C ASP A 331 -22.81 20.00 -3.45
N ILE A 332 -21.50 19.77 -3.33
CA ILE A 332 -20.59 19.45 -4.47
C ILE A 332 -20.39 17.93 -4.63
N GLU A 333 -20.79 17.13 -3.63
CA GLU A 333 -20.60 15.67 -3.59
C GLU A 333 -21.25 14.92 -4.77
N ASP A 334 -22.42 15.37 -5.25
CA ASP A 334 -23.26 14.53 -6.10
C ASP A 334 -22.88 14.50 -7.59
N ASN A 335 -22.05 15.44 -8.09
CA ASN A 335 -21.79 15.51 -9.54
C ASN A 335 -20.31 15.61 -9.96
N ILE A 336 -19.32 15.68 -9.05
CA ILE A 336 -17.97 16.14 -9.46
C ILE A 336 -16.76 15.22 -9.09
N LEU A 337 -16.79 14.31 -8.10
CA LEU A 337 -15.52 13.97 -7.41
C LEU A 337 -15.05 12.51 -7.23
N LYS A 338 -15.69 11.49 -7.81
CA LYS A 338 -15.21 10.09 -7.62
C LYS A 338 -13.89 9.76 -8.35
N VAL A 339 -13.55 10.44 -9.46
CA VAL A 339 -12.35 10.10 -10.26
C VAL A 339 -11.05 10.64 -9.64
N ARG A 340 -11.13 11.65 -8.77
CA ARG A 340 -9.96 12.34 -8.18
C ARG A 340 -9.41 11.70 -6.93
N GLU A 341 -10.28 11.07 -6.14
CA GLU A 341 -9.92 10.54 -4.82
C GLU A 341 -8.76 9.54 -4.90
N LYS A 342 -8.75 8.65 -5.91
CA LYS A 342 -7.67 7.67 -6.09
C LYS A 342 -6.29 8.30 -6.31
N TYR A 343 -6.21 9.41 -7.05
CA TYR A 343 -4.95 10.10 -7.31
C TYR A 343 -4.50 10.98 -6.14
N ILE A 344 -5.46 11.59 -5.44
CA ILE A 344 -5.19 12.33 -4.20
C ILE A 344 -4.66 11.38 -3.13
N TYR A 345 -5.25 10.19 -3.03
CA TYR A 345 -4.75 9.16 -2.15
C TYR A 345 -3.33 8.72 -2.51
N LEU A 346 -3.04 8.46 -3.79
CA LEU A 346 -1.68 8.13 -4.23
C LEU A 346 -0.67 9.23 -3.93
N LEU A 347 -1.07 10.50 -4.09
CA LEU A 347 -0.27 11.66 -3.69
C LEU A 347 0.06 11.61 -2.20
N TYR A 348 -0.94 11.35 -1.36
CA TYR A 348 -0.74 11.25 0.08
C TYR A 348 0.17 10.09 0.43
N TYR A 349 -0.08 8.89 -0.12
CA TYR A 349 0.74 7.71 0.10
C TYR A 349 2.20 7.97 -0.30
N HIS A 350 2.42 8.57 -1.47
CA HIS A 350 3.73 8.97 -1.97
C HIS A 350 4.46 9.93 -1.03
N ASN A 351 3.84 11.06 -0.68
CA ASN A 351 4.48 12.08 0.15
C ASN A 351 4.73 11.59 1.58
N SER A 352 3.78 10.84 2.14
CA SER A 352 3.91 10.25 3.49
C SER A 352 5.04 9.23 3.55
N PHE A 353 5.15 8.37 2.54
CA PHE A 353 6.25 7.42 2.45
C PHE A 353 7.60 8.13 2.26
N LEU A 354 7.67 9.10 1.34
CA LEU A 354 8.89 9.88 1.09
C LEU A 354 9.38 10.60 2.36
N ARG A 355 8.46 11.21 3.11
CA ARG A 355 8.74 11.90 4.37
C ARG A 355 9.29 10.94 5.42
N ARG A 356 8.71 9.74 5.55
CA ARG A 356 9.24 8.70 6.44
C ARG A 356 10.68 8.35 6.08
N VAL A 357 10.97 8.10 4.81
CA VAL A 357 12.31 7.74 4.34
C VAL A 357 13.32 8.87 4.59
N PHE A 358 12.90 10.13 4.46
CA PHE A 358 13.75 11.30 4.71
C PHE A 358 13.99 11.55 6.21
N GLU A 359 12.92 11.68 7.00
CA GLU A 359 13.00 12.13 8.39
C GLU A 359 13.40 11.00 9.35
N LYS A 360 12.84 9.80 9.16
CA LYS A 360 13.02 8.68 10.10
C LYS A 360 14.19 7.79 9.69
N ASP A 361 14.18 7.34 8.44
CA ASP A 361 15.17 6.37 7.97
C ASP A 361 16.48 7.04 7.53
N LYS A 362 16.47 8.38 7.39
CA LYS A 362 17.59 9.20 6.86
C LYS A 362 18.17 8.62 5.56
N GLY A 363 17.32 7.95 4.78
CA GLY A 363 17.71 7.17 3.60
C GLY A 363 18.00 8.03 2.39
N ILE A 364 17.48 9.27 2.37
CA ILE A 364 17.63 10.21 1.26
C ILE A 364 18.09 11.57 1.79
N ASP A 365 18.83 12.30 0.97
CA ASP A 365 19.24 13.68 1.28
C ASP A 365 18.13 14.68 0.94
N LYS A 366 18.28 15.91 1.43
CA LYS A 366 17.30 16.99 1.26
C LYS A 366 17.04 17.32 -0.20
N ASN A 367 18.07 17.32 -1.05
CA ASN A 367 17.91 17.64 -2.47
C ASN A 367 17.05 16.60 -3.19
N ASN A 368 17.29 15.32 -2.92
CA ASN A 368 16.48 14.23 -3.49
C ASN A 368 15.06 14.21 -2.92
N TYR A 369 14.89 14.50 -1.63
CA TYR A 369 13.57 14.68 -1.01
C TYR A 369 12.78 15.80 -1.71
N ASP A 370 13.35 17.00 -1.84
CA ASP A 370 12.66 18.15 -2.43
C ASP A 370 12.30 17.90 -3.90
N LYS A 371 13.15 17.18 -4.65
CA LYS A 371 12.85 16.77 -6.03
C LYS A 371 11.66 15.81 -6.11
N CYS A 372 11.62 14.81 -5.23
CA CYS A 372 10.58 13.78 -5.25
C CYS A 372 9.27 14.26 -4.62
N PHE A 373 9.30 15.23 -3.72
CA PHE A 373 8.11 15.71 -3.02
C PHE A 373 7.10 16.33 -3.99
N LEU A 374 5.83 15.95 -3.87
CA LEU A 374 4.73 16.48 -4.65
C LEU A 374 4.15 17.73 -4.00
N ASP A 375 4.28 18.87 -4.67
CA ASP A 375 3.73 20.16 -4.23
C ASP A 375 2.50 20.50 -5.06
N VAL A 376 1.31 20.30 -4.49
CA VAL A 376 0.03 20.45 -5.19
C VAL A 376 -0.16 21.86 -5.74
N GLU A 377 0.22 22.89 -4.97
CA GLU A 377 0.02 24.29 -5.38
C GLU A 377 0.92 24.66 -6.55
N LYS A 378 2.17 24.18 -6.56
CA LYS A 378 3.12 24.52 -7.63
C LYS A 378 2.93 23.68 -8.87
N GLU A 379 2.59 22.40 -8.70
CA GLU A 379 2.66 21.43 -9.78
C GLU A 379 1.31 21.16 -10.42
N ILE A 380 0.20 21.35 -9.70
CA ILE A 380 -1.14 20.94 -10.16
C ILE A 380 -2.09 22.13 -10.33
N LEU A 381 -2.19 23.01 -9.33
CA LEU A 381 -3.13 24.14 -9.35
C LEU A 381 -2.62 25.25 -10.26
#